data_AF-A0A1X3J4C3-F1
#
_entry.id   AF-A0A1X3J4C3-F1
#
_cell.length_a   1.000
_cell.length_b   1.000
_cell.length_c   1.000
_cell.angle_alpha   90.00
_cell.angle_beta   90.00
_cell.angle_gamma   90.00
#
_symmetry.space_group_name_H-M   'P 1'
#
loop_
_entity.id
_entity.type
_entity.pdbx_description
1 polymer ?
#
loop_
_entity_poly.entity_id
_entity_poly.type
_entity_poly.pdbx_seq_one_letter_code
_entity_poly.pdbx_strand_id
1 'polypeptide(L)'
;WGGHAWNAGPDSMARLYLVVMAAKSDTVRDVMTWGDADNQQVKMSLQKLEELLTAMTEKQVDRNDKIYRRQREMKDELNNLEDLRSIRELVISSENI
;
A
#
# COMPACT_ATOMS: atom_id res chain seq x y z
N TRP A 1 -0.36 12.09 -4.10
CA TRP A 1 -0.19 12.17 -5.57
C TRP A 1 -1.22 13.15 -6.10
N GLY A 2 -0.85 14.07 -7.01
CA GLY A 2 -1.78 15.07 -7.55
C GLY A 2 -2.39 16.02 -6.50
N GLY A 3 -1.70 16.29 -5.40
CA GLY A 3 -2.21 17.12 -4.30
C GLY A 3 -3.12 16.40 -3.29
N HIS A 4 -3.49 15.14 -3.55
CA HIS A 4 -4.37 14.35 -2.69
C HIS A 4 -3.62 13.21 -1.97
N ALA A 5 -4.13 12.84 -0.79
CA ALA A 5 -3.79 11.60 -0.11
C ALA A 5 -4.72 10.49 -0.60
N TRP A 6 -4.19 9.29 -0.84
CA TRP A 6 -4.96 8.17 -1.38
C TRP A 6 -4.84 6.96 -0.47
N ASN A 7 -5.94 6.24 -0.26
CA ASN A 7 -5.92 4.99 0.49
C ASN A 7 -5.37 3.86 -0.39
N ALA A 8 -4.11 3.48 -0.19
CA ALA A 8 -3.45 2.38 -0.91
C ALA A 8 -3.57 1.01 -0.23
N GLY A 9 -4.60 0.82 0.61
CA GLY A 9 -4.93 -0.48 1.18
C GLY A 9 -5.36 -1.50 0.11
N PRO A 10 -5.32 -2.81 0.42
CA PRO A 10 -5.64 -3.88 -0.52
C PRO A 10 -7.00 -3.73 -1.22
N ASP A 11 -8.04 -3.33 -0.48
CA ASP A 11 -9.39 -3.17 -1.02
C ASP A 11 -9.48 -2.03 -2.04
N SER A 12 -8.85 -0.89 -1.73
CA SER A 12 -8.78 0.26 -2.64
C SER A 12 -8.00 -0.09 -3.91
N MET A 13 -6.88 -0.82 -3.76
CA MET A 13 -6.09 -1.30 -4.89
C MET A 13 -6.89 -2.25 -5.77
N ALA A 14 -7.56 -3.26 -5.19
CA ALA A 14 -8.38 -4.21 -5.95
C ALA A 14 -9.48 -3.51 -6.75
N ARG A 15 -10.15 -2.52 -6.16
CA ARG A 15 -11.15 -1.70 -6.85
C ARG A 15 -10.52 -0.86 -7.96
N LEU A 16 -9.36 -0.24 -7.71
CA LEU A 16 -8.70 0.61 -8.70
C LEU A 16 -8.22 -0.20 -9.91
N TYR A 17 -7.67 -1.40 -9.68
CA TYR A 17 -7.33 -2.36 -10.75
C TYR A 17 -8.56 -2.71 -11.59
N LEU A 18 -9.67 -3.06 -10.95
CA LEU A 18 -10.91 -3.39 -11.67
C LEU A 18 -11.42 -2.21 -12.50
N VAL A 19 -11.39 -0.99 -11.96
CA VAL A 19 -11.81 0.22 -12.67
C VAL A 19 -10.90 0.51 -13.87
N VAL A 20 -9.58 0.41 -13.72
CA VAL A 20 -8.63 0.62 -14.83
C VAL A 20 -8.82 -0.46 -15.91
N MET A 21 -9.01 -1.72 -15.53
CA MET A 21 -9.26 -2.81 -16.48
C MET A 21 -10.59 -2.64 -17.24
N ALA A 22 -11.66 -2.27 -16.54
CA ALA A 22 -12.96 -2.03 -17.15
C ALA A 22 -12.91 -0.83 -18.12
N ALA A 23 -12.22 0.25 -17.72
CA ALA A 23 -12.07 1.43 -18.55
C ALA A 23 -11.25 1.17 -19.84
N LYS A 24 -10.31 0.21 -19.81
CA LYS A 24 -9.57 -0.25 -21.00
C LYS A 24 -10.40 -1.12 -21.96
N SER A 25 -11.46 -1.77 -21.47
CA SER A 25 -12.28 -2.72 -22.23
C SER A 25 -13.44 -2.06 -23.01
N ASP A 26 -13.31 -0.78 -23.35
CA ASP A 26 -14.24 -0.01 -24.18
C ASP A 26 -15.66 0.20 -23.60
N THR A 27 -15.76 0.34 -22.28
CA THR A 27 -16.99 0.83 -21.64
C THR A 27 -16.80 2.14 -20.85
N VAL A 28 -17.12 3.25 -21.54
CA VAL A 28 -18.13 4.26 -21.12
C VAL A 28 -17.71 5.59 -20.44
N ARG A 29 -16.50 5.88 -19.93
CA ARG A 29 -16.22 7.28 -19.47
C ARG A 29 -14.78 7.75 -19.61
N ASP A 30 -14.58 8.82 -20.39
CA ASP A 30 -13.32 9.59 -20.46
C ASP A 30 -12.93 10.22 -19.11
N VAL A 31 -13.94 10.44 -18.24
CA VAL A 31 -13.76 10.98 -16.88
C VAL A 31 -14.55 10.14 -15.87
N MET A 32 -13.87 9.67 -14.82
CA MET A 32 -14.44 8.93 -13.71
C MET A 32 -14.18 9.66 -12.39
N THR A 33 -15.01 9.42 -11.39
CA THR A 33 -14.81 9.95 -10.03
C THR A 33 -14.18 8.89 -9.14
N TRP A 34 -13.06 9.22 -8.49
CA TRP A 34 -12.42 8.39 -7.48
C TRP A 34 -12.37 9.13 -6.15
N GLY A 35 -12.60 8.41 -5.05
CA GLY A 35 -12.53 8.97 -3.70
C GLY A 35 -11.10 9.01 -3.19
N ASP A 36 -10.65 10.14 -2.68
CA ASP A 36 -9.38 10.24 -1.97
C ASP A 36 -9.48 9.69 -0.54
N ALA A 37 -8.39 9.77 0.24
CA ALA A 37 -8.34 9.22 1.60
C ALA A 37 -9.34 9.89 2.56
N ASP A 38 -9.76 11.12 2.26
CA ASP A 38 -10.72 11.89 3.05
C ASP A 38 -12.15 11.77 2.49
N ASN A 39 -12.38 10.80 1.60
CA ASN A 39 -13.63 10.59 0.86
C ASN A 39 -14.03 11.77 -0.05
N GLN A 40 -13.08 12.64 -0.43
CA GLN A 40 -13.34 13.68 -1.42
C GLN A 40 -13.41 13.07 -2.82
N GLN A 41 -14.45 13.43 -3.56
CA GLN A 41 -14.66 12.96 -4.92
C GLN A 41 -13.78 13.73 -5.91
N VAL A 42 -12.79 13.06 -6.49
CA VAL A 42 -11.87 13.64 -7.48
C VAL A 42 -12.23 13.12 -8.86
N LYS A 43 -12.48 14.04 -9.80
CA LYS A 43 -12.70 13.70 -11.22
C LYS A 43 -11.36 13.46 -11.91
N MET A 44 -11.22 12.33 -12.59
CA MET A 44 -9.96 11.87 -13.17
C MET A 44 -10.21 11.32 -14.57
N SER A 45 -9.29 11.60 -15.49
CA SER A 45 -9.24 10.89 -16.77
C SER A 45 -8.74 9.46 -16.58
N LEU A 46 -8.89 8.61 -17.60
CA LEU A 46 -8.30 7.28 -17.60
C LEU A 46 -6.79 7.32 -17.36
N GLN A 47 -6.07 8.20 -18.05
CA GLN A 47 -4.63 8.38 -17.86
C GLN A 47 -4.28 8.69 -16.40
N LYS A 48 -5.03 9.59 -15.76
CA LYS A 48 -4.81 9.94 -14.34
C LYS A 48 -5.11 8.77 -13.39
N LEU A 49 -6.06 7.90 -13.73
CA LEU A 49 -6.31 6.67 -12.96
C LEU A 49 -5.18 5.66 -13.11
N GLU A 50 -4.58 5.53 -14.30
CA GLU A 50 -3.41 4.68 -14.51
C GLU A 50 -2.18 5.21 -13.75
N GLU A 51 -1.94 6.52 -13.81
CA GLU A 51 -0.89 7.17 -13.04
C GLU A 51 -1.10 7.02 -11.53
N LEU A 52 -2.35 7.14 -11.06
CA LEU A 52 -2.71 6.87 -9.67
C LEU A 52 -2.43 5.41 -9.30
N LEU A 53 -2.83 4.45 -10.15
CA LEU A 53 -2.58 3.02 -9.93
C LEU A 53 -1.08 2.72 -9.82
N THR A 54 -0.26 3.27 -10.72
CA THR A 54 1.19 3.13 -10.67
C THR A 54 1.75 3.69 -9.36
N ALA A 55 1.39 4.94 -9.00
CA ALA A 55 1.88 5.59 -7.79
C ALA A 55 1.46 4.84 -6.50
N MET A 56 0.24 4.30 -6.45
CA MET A 56 -0.23 3.52 -5.30
C MET A 56 0.42 2.15 -5.25
N THR A 57 0.67 1.51 -6.39
CA THR A 57 1.39 0.23 -6.48
C THR A 57 2.82 0.38 -5.95
N GLU A 58 3.54 1.42 -6.38
CA GLU A 58 4.89 1.72 -5.88
C GLU A 58 4.89 1.88 -4.36
N LYS A 59 3.96 2.68 -3.81
CA LYS A 59 3.87 2.87 -2.35
C LYS A 59 3.49 1.59 -1.60
N GLN A 60 2.64 0.75 -2.18
CA GLN A 60 2.25 -0.52 -1.60
C GLN A 60 3.44 -1.49 -1.57
N VAL A 61 4.20 -1.58 -2.66
CA VAL A 61 5.42 -2.40 -2.74
C VAL A 61 6.46 -1.91 -1.74
N ASP A 62 6.75 -0.61 -1.71
CA ASP A 62 7.71 -0.02 -0.76
C ASP A 62 7.34 -0.34 0.69
N ARG A 63 6.05 -0.27 1.04
CA ARG A 63 5.58 -0.57 2.40
C ARG A 63 5.70 -2.05 2.70
N ASN A 64 5.27 -2.91 1.78
CA ASN A 64 5.32 -4.36 1.94
C ASN A 64 6.76 -4.86 2.07
N ASP A 65 7.69 -4.30 1.30
CA ASP A 65 9.11 -4.63 1.37
C ASP A 65 9.72 -4.25 2.72
N LYS A 66 9.35 -3.09 3.28
CA LYS A 66 9.79 -2.67 4.63
C LYS A 66 9.27 -3.63 5.70
N ILE A 67 7.99 -4.01 5.62
CA ILE A 67 7.37 -4.97 6.54
C ILE A 67 8.09 -6.31 6.43
N TYR A 68 8.32 -6.80 5.21
CA TYR A 68 9.00 -8.06 4.97
C TYR A 68 10.43 -8.07 5.53
N ARG A 69 11.21 -7.00 5.31
CA ARG A 69 12.56 -6.87 5.88
C ARG A 69 12.53 -6.88 7.40
N ARG A 70 11.65 -6.09 8.03
CA ARG A 70 11.57 -6.07 9.49
C ARG A 70 11.16 -7.43 10.06
N GLN A 71 10.22 -8.13 9.41
CA GLN A 71 9.84 -9.48 9.83
C GLN A 71 11.00 -10.47 9.71
N ARG A 72 11.84 -10.35 8.66
CA ARG A 72 13.05 -11.15 8.50
C ARG A 72 14.06 -10.87 9.61
N GLU A 73 14.36 -9.61 9.87
CA GLU A 73 15.26 -9.19 10.96
C GLU A 73 14.77 -9.70 12.32
N MET A 74 13.49 -9.52 12.63
CA MET A 74 12.90 -10.03 13.88
C MET A 74 13.01 -11.55 13.97
N LYS A 75 12.80 -12.27 12.86
CA LYS A 75 12.95 -13.73 12.84
C LYS A 75 14.40 -14.13 13.11
N ASP A 76 15.36 -13.43 12.54
CA ASP A 76 16.78 -13.69 12.75
C ASP A 76 17.20 -13.35 14.19
N GLU A 77 16.73 -12.24 14.75
CA GLU A 77 16.91 -11.89 16.18
C GLU A 77 16.37 -13.01 17.08
N LEU A 78 15.13 -13.46 16.85
CA LEU A 78 14.50 -14.54 17.62
C LEU A 78 15.26 -15.87 17.53
N ASN A 79 15.77 -16.22 16.35
CA ASN A 79 16.52 -17.46 16.16
C ASN A 79 17.84 -17.49 16.93
N ASN A 80 18.40 -16.33 17.27
CA ASN A 80 19.67 -16.20 18.00
C ASN A 80 19.49 -16.07 19.52
N LEU A 81 18.26 -16.21 20.04
CA LEU A 81 18.00 -16.20 21.48
C LEU A 81 18.27 -17.58 22.08
N GLU A 82 19.52 -17.82 22.50
CA GLU A 82 19.96 -19.13 22.99
C GLU A 82 19.88 -19.30 24.52
N ASP A 83 19.67 -18.23 25.29
CA ASP A 83 19.64 -18.29 26.76
C ASP A 83 18.48 -17.52 27.42
N LEU A 84 18.12 -17.96 28.63
CA LEU A 84 16.97 -17.45 29.38
C LEU A 84 17.08 -15.95 29.72
N ARG A 85 18.28 -15.39 29.87
CA ARG A 85 18.44 -13.95 30.16
C ARG A 85 18.13 -13.14 28.91
N SER A 86 18.72 -13.52 27.77
CA SER A 86 18.47 -12.88 26.47
C SER A 86 16.99 -12.93 26.08
N ILE A 87 16.31 -14.06 26.33
CA ILE A 87 14.85 -14.18 26.11
C ILE A 87 14.06 -13.21 27.00
N ARG A 88 14.44 -13.06 28.27
CA ARG A 88 13.77 -12.15 29.23
C ARG A 88 13.99 -10.68 28.89
N GLU A 89 15.11 -10.35 28.25
CA GLU A 89 15.50 -8.97 27.92
C GLU A 89 14.98 -8.48 26.57
N LEU A 90 14.37 -9.36 25.75
CA LEU A 90 13.79 -8.99 24.44
C LEU A 90 12.68 -7.94 24.60
N VAL A 91 12.81 -6.81 23.90
CA VAL A 91 11.79 -5.75 23.79
C VAL A 91 11.35 -5.62 22.34
N ILE A 92 10.04 -5.74 22.09
CA ILE A 92 9.46 -5.53 20.76
C ILE A 92 9.01 -4.07 20.66
N SER A 93 9.80 -3.21 20.00
CA SER A 93 9.41 -1.82 19.73
C SER A 93 8.62 -1.70 18.43
N SER A 94 7.61 -0.83 18.42
CA SER A 94 6.76 -0.54 17.26
C SER A 94 7.24 0.66 16.42
N GLU A 95 8.36 1.28 16.78
CA GLU A 95 8.72 2.63 16.30
C GLU A 95 9.14 2.73 14.82
N ASN A 96 9.25 1.62 14.08
CA ASN A 96 9.79 1.63 12.70
C ASN A 96 8.85 1.03 11.63
N ILE A 97 7.52 0.97 11.88
CA ILE A 97 6.52 0.44 10.92
C ILE A 97 5.74 1.53 10.21
#